data_AF-A0A2W0B5P7-F1
#
_entry.id   AF-A0A2W0B5P7-F1
#
_cell.length_a   1.000
_cell.length_b   1.000
_cell.length_c   1.000
_cell.angle_alpha   90.00
_cell.angle_beta   90.00
_cell.angle_gamma   90.00
#
_symmetry.space_group_name_H-M   'P 1'
#
loop_
_entity.id
_entity.type
_entity.pdbx_description
1 polymer ?
#
loop_
_entity_poly.entity_id
_entity_poly.type
_entity_poly.pdbx_seq_one_letter_code
_entity_poly.pdbx_strand_id
1 'polypeptide(L)'
;FFVLTYVLNDVARDFHRSRPDIALTLTASLAMRPVGAIIFGLLADRYGRRLPLMLDVVFYSIIEVLSGFATSYRVFFLLRLLYGIGMGGEWGVGASLALESVPIRWRGIFSGLLQEGYALGNILAAVAYFTIFPRFGWRALFFVGGLPALLSLFIRAKVRESEAWHSMRTDWGTYWAI
;
A
#
# COMPACT_ATOMS: atom_id res chain seq x y z
N PHE A 1 -6.86 -3.25 -0.48
CA PHE A 1 -7.04 -4.31 0.55
C PHE A 1 -8.50 -4.51 0.94
N PHE A 2 -9.15 -3.55 1.61
CA PHE A 2 -10.52 -3.69 2.13
C PHE A 2 -11.56 -4.04 1.06
N VAL A 3 -11.40 -3.55 -0.17
CA VAL A 3 -12.27 -3.94 -1.29
C VAL A 3 -12.42 -5.47 -1.39
N LEU A 4 -11.32 -6.23 -1.31
CA LEU A 4 -11.35 -7.68 -1.42
C LEU A 4 -12.14 -8.36 -0.29
N THR A 5 -12.19 -7.76 0.91
CA THR A 5 -12.97 -8.34 2.02
C THR A 5 -14.47 -8.24 1.76
N TYR A 6 -14.93 -7.23 1.01
CA TYR A 6 -16.33 -7.07 0.62
C TYR A 6 -16.75 -7.96 -0.56
N VAL A 7 -15.83 -8.26 -1.48
CA VAL A 7 -16.13 -9.03 -2.71
C VAL A 7 -15.63 -10.48 -2.70
N LEU A 8 -15.24 -11.00 -1.53
CA LEU A 8 -14.64 -12.34 -1.41
C LEU A 8 -15.49 -13.43 -2.08
N ASN A 9 -16.81 -13.40 -1.86
CA ASN A 9 -17.73 -14.38 -2.42
C ASN A 9 -17.84 -14.29 -3.94
N ASP A 10 -17.82 -13.08 -4.50
CA ASP A 10 -17.97 -12.83 -5.93
C ASP A 10 -16.69 -13.21 -6.68
N VAL A 11 -15.53 -12.90 -6.12
CA VAL A 11 -14.23 -13.33 -6.63
C VAL A 11 -14.12 -14.86 -6.61
N ALA A 12 -14.58 -15.51 -5.54
CA ALA A 12 -14.58 -16.97 -5.44
C ALA A 12 -15.46 -17.61 -6.52
N ARG A 13 -16.66 -17.06 -6.76
CA ARG A 13 -17.56 -17.52 -7.82
C ARG A 13 -16.95 -17.34 -9.21
N ASP A 14 -16.40 -16.16 -9.48
CA ASP A 14 -15.85 -15.80 -10.79
C ASP A 14 -14.64 -16.66 -11.18
N PHE A 15 -13.78 -16.99 -10.22
CA PHE A 15 -12.63 -17.86 -10.45
C PHE A 15 -12.91 -19.36 -10.24
N HIS A 16 -14.16 -19.74 -9.94
CA HIS A 16 -14.54 -21.12 -9.60
C HIS A 16 -13.67 -21.73 -8.49
N ARG A 17 -13.43 -20.95 -7.43
CA ARG A 17 -12.63 -21.33 -6.26
C ARG A 17 -13.44 -21.33 -4.98
N SER A 18 -12.93 -22.03 -3.98
CA SER A 18 -13.56 -22.06 -2.67
C SER A 18 -13.34 -20.71 -1.95
N ARG A 19 -14.25 -20.33 -1.05
CA ARG A 19 -14.06 -19.12 -0.22
C ARG A 19 -12.75 -19.17 0.59
N PRO A 20 -12.36 -20.32 1.18
CA PRO A 20 -11.04 -20.45 1.83
C PRO A 20 -9.86 -20.13 0.92
N ASP A 21 -9.90 -20.45 -0.38
CA ASP A 21 -8.80 -20.12 -1.31
C ASP A 21 -8.64 -18.60 -1.47
N ILE A 22 -9.75 -17.86 -1.62
CA ILE A 22 -9.71 -16.40 -1.71
C ILE A 22 -9.30 -15.78 -0.36
N ALA A 23 -9.75 -16.35 0.76
CA ALA A 23 -9.30 -15.94 2.09
C ALA A 23 -7.80 -16.19 2.29
N LEU A 24 -7.26 -17.31 1.81
CA LEU A 24 -5.83 -17.59 1.81
C LEU A 24 -5.06 -16.53 1.03
N THR A 25 -5.61 -16.04 -0.07
CA THR A 25 -5.02 -14.94 -0.84
C THR A 25 -4.88 -13.65 -0.01
N LEU A 26 -5.90 -13.31 0.79
CA LEU A 26 -5.83 -12.18 1.74
C LEU A 26 -4.73 -12.39 2.78
N THR A 27 -4.71 -13.57 3.40
CA THR A 27 -3.70 -13.92 4.42
C THR A 27 -2.29 -13.87 3.84
N ALA A 28 -2.09 -14.43 2.65
CA ALA A 28 -0.80 -14.41 1.97
C ALA A 28 -0.36 -12.98 1.62
N SER A 29 -1.29 -12.11 1.23
CA SER A 29 -1.01 -10.68 1.02
C SER A 29 -0.50 -10.02 2.32
N LEU A 30 -1.14 -10.31 3.46
CA LEU A 30 -0.69 -9.80 4.76
C LEU A 30 0.69 -10.35 5.14
N ALA A 31 0.95 -11.64 4.87
CA ALA A 31 2.23 -12.28 5.15
C ALA A 31 3.39 -11.69 4.32
N MET A 32 3.11 -11.06 3.17
CA MET A 32 4.11 -10.39 2.36
C MET A 32 4.46 -8.96 2.84
N ARG A 33 3.70 -8.39 3.79
CA ARG A 33 3.95 -7.03 4.29
C ARG A 33 5.33 -6.85 4.93
N PRO A 34 5.85 -7.78 5.75
CA PRO A 34 7.20 -7.66 6.30
C PRO A 34 8.27 -7.63 5.19
N VAL A 35 8.08 -8.42 4.13
CA VAL A 35 8.99 -8.42 2.97
C VAL A 35 9.03 -7.03 2.32
N GLY A 36 7.86 -6.43 2.11
CA GLY A 36 7.73 -5.06 1.63
C GLY A 36 8.37 -4.02 2.54
N ALA A 37 8.10 -4.11 3.84
CA ALA A 37 8.66 -3.19 4.83
C ALA A 37 10.19 -3.22 4.84
N ILE A 38 10.80 -4.40 4.69
CA ILE A 38 12.26 -4.54 4.58
C ILE A 38 12.77 -3.91 3.28
N ILE A 39 12.17 -4.26 2.13
CA ILE A 39 12.61 -3.76 0.82
C ILE A 39 12.54 -2.23 0.75
N PHE A 40 11.38 -1.65 1.06
CA PHE A 40 11.17 -0.20 0.97
C PHE A 40 11.81 0.55 2.15
N GLY A 41 11.95 -0.07 3.31
CA GLY A 41 12.70 0.47 4.44
C GLY A 41 14.19 0.65 4.11
N LEU A 42 14.84 -0.40 3.60
CA LEU A 42 16.23 -0.32 3.13
C LEU A 42 16.39 0.71 1.99
N LEU A 43 15.40 0.79 1.10
CA LEU A 43 15.41 1.80 0.03
C LEU A 43 15.30 3.22 0.60
N ALA A 44 14.47 3.44 1.63
CA ALA A 44 14.32 4.70 2.35
C ALA A 44 15.58 5.10 3.12
N ASP A 45 16.27 4.13 3.69
CA ASP A 45 17.55 4.33 4.38
C ASP A 45 18.72 4.56 3.42
N ARG A 46 18.59 4.23 2.13
CA ARG A 46 19.65 4.48 1.13
C ARG A 46 19.42 5.74 0.31
N TYR A 47 18.18 5.97 -0.14
CA TYR A 47 17.85 7.02 -1.09
C TYR A 47 17.06 8.18 -0.47
N GLY A 48 16.80 8.14 0.84
CA GLY A 48 15.89 9.06 1.51
C GLY A 48 14.45 8.60 1.39
N ARG A 49 13.55 9.11 2.25
CA ARG A 49 12.19 8.57 2.42
C ARG A 49 11.25 8.91 1.24
N ARG A 50 11.47 10.04 0.54
CA ARG A 50 10.55 10.57 -0.48
C ARG A 50 10.47 9.70 -1.74
N LEU A 51 11.62 9.37 -2.33
CA LEU A 51 11.66 8.59 -3.57
C LEU A 51 11.06 7.19 -3.41
N PRO A 52 11.40 6.41 -2.37
CA PRO A 52 10.82 5.09 -2.10
C PRO A 52 9.33 5.15 -1.84
N LEU A 53 8.84 6.16 -1.10
CA LEU A 53 7.41 6.35 -0.89
C LEU A 53 6.68 6.59 -2.22
N MET A 54 7.24 7.42 -3.12
CA MET A 54 6.65 7.61 -4.44
C MET A 54 6.64 6.34 -5.29
N LEU A 55 7.77 5.62 -5.33
CA LEU A 55 7.89 4.37 -6.10
C LEU A 55 6.91 3.32 -5.58
N ASP A 56 6.77 3.22 -4.26
CA ASP A 56 5.87 2.29 -3.61
C ASP A 56 4.40 2.61 -3.91
N VAL A 57 4.00 3.89 -3.79
CA VAL A 57 2.63 4.32 -4.10
C VAL A 57 2.24 4.00 -5.54
N VAL A 58 3.16 4.25 -6.48
CA VAL A 58 2.96 3.88 -7.89
C VAL A 58 2.90 2.37 -8.06
N PHE A 59 3.81 1.63 -7.44
CA PHE A 59 3.88 0.17 -7.51
C PHE A 59 2.58 -0.48 -7.04
N TYR A 60 2.13 -0.24 -5.80
CA TYR A 60 0.92 -0.91 -5.32
C TYR A 60 -0.32 -0.50 -6.10
N SER A 61 -0.41 0.76 -6.56
CA SER A 61 -1.56 1.24 -7.33
C SER A 61 -1.65 0.56 -8.70
N ILE A 62 -0.52 0.36 -9.39
CA ILE A 62 -0.46 -0.41 -10.64
C ILE A 62 -0.89 -1.86 -10.37
N ILE A 63 -0.35 -2.48 -9.33
CA ILE A 63 -0.68 -3.86 -8.98
C ILE A 63 -2.16 -4.03 -8.64
N GLU A 64 -2.78 -3.07 -7.95
CA GLU A 64 -4.21 -3.07 -7.61
C GLU A 64 -5.09 -2.93 -8.87
N VAL A 65 -4.69 -2.10 -9.85
CA VAL A 65 -5.39 -2.00 -11.14
C VAL A 65 -5.25 -3.29 -11.96
N LEU A 66 -4.03 -3.83 -12.09
CA LEU A 66 -3.77 -5.10 -12.79
C LEU A 66 -4.57 -6.26 -12.18
N SER A 67 -4.75 -6.20 -10.87
CA SER A 67 -5.57 -7.09 -10.07
C SER A 67 -7.03 -7.13 -10.52
N GLY A 68 -7.59 -6.01 -10.98
CA GLY A 68 -8.94 -5.94 -11.57
C GLY A 68 -9.00 -6.58 -12.97
N PHE A 69 -7.89 -6.60 -13.71
CA PHE A 69 -7.77 -7.24 -15.02
C PHE A 69 -7.44 -8.74 -14.94
N ALA A 70 -7.28 -9.31 -13.74
CA ALA A 70 -6.91 -10.71 -13.60
C ALA A 70 -7.99 -11.64 -14.19
N THR A 71 -7.57 -12.46 -15.15
CA THR A 71 -8.42 -13.44 -15.84
C THR A 71 -8.35 -14.83 -15.21
N SER A 72 -7.38 -15.09 -14.32
CA SER A 72 -7.25 -16.37 -13.63
C SER A 72 -6.87 -16.18 -12.16
N TYR A 73 -7.27 -17.15 -11.33
CA TYR A 73 -6.93 -17.17 -9.90
C TYR A 73 -5.42 -17.11 -9.64
N ARG A 74 -4.60 -17.79 -10.46
CA ARG A 74 -3.13 -17.79 -10.27
C ARG A 74 -2.53 -16.41 -10.47
N VAL A 75 -2.95 -15.70 -11.52
CA VAL A 75 -2.53 -14.32 -11.80
C VAL A 75 -3.01 -13.40 -10.68
N PHE A 76 -4.28 -13.53 -10.29
CA PHE A 76 -4.85 -12.77 -9.18
C PHE A 76 -4.06 -12.99 -7.88
N PHE A 77 -3.79 -14.24 -7.51
CA PHE A 77 -3.02 -14.60 -6.31
C PHE A 77 -1.63 -13.98 -6.33
N LEU A 78 -0.90 -14.08 -7.44
CA LEU A 78 0.44 -13.49 -7.57
C LEU A 78 0.40 -11.96 -7.44
N LEU A 79 -0.55 -11.30 -8.10
CA LEU A 79 -0.74 -9.86 -7.98
C LEU A 79 -1.06 -9.46 -6.53
N ARG A 80 -1.76 -10.32 -5.78
CA ARG A 80 -2.06 -10.07 -4.36
C ARG A 80 -0.85 -10.20 -3.45
N LEU A 81 0.05 -11.13 -3.74
CA LEU A 81 1.34 -11.18 -3.06
C LEU A 81 2.14 -9.91 -3.29
N LEU A 82 2.23 -9.46 -4.55
CA LEU A 82 2.92 -8.22 -4.92
C LEU A 82 2.27 -7.00 -4.26
N TYR A 83 0.94 -6.96 -4.21
CA TYR A 83 0.21 -5.90 -3.51
C TYR A 83 0.53 -5.88 -2.01
N GLY A 84 0.66 -7.05 -1.39
CA GLY A 84 1.10 -7.20 -0.01
C GLY A 84 2.48 -6.62 0.26
N ILE A 85 3.42 -6.79 -0.68
CA ILE A 85 4.75 -6.16 -0.62
C ILE A 85 4.61 -4.62 -0.65
N GLY A 86 3.82 -4.07 -1.58
CA GLY A 86 3.64 -2.62 -1.67
C GLY A 86 3.02 -2.03 -0.40
N MET A 87 1.94 -2.64 0.09
CA MET A 87 1.29 -2.21 1.35
C MET A 87 2.24 -2.24 2.57
N GLY A 88 3.22 -3.15 2.56
CA GLY A 88 4.24 -3.23 3.60
C GLY A 88 5.16 -2.01 3.64
N GLY A 89 5.53 -1.48 2.48
CA GLY A 89 6.40 -0.31 2.35
C GLY A 89 5.72 0.99 2.76
N GLU A 90 4.47 1.18 2.32
CA GLU A 90 3.80 2.47 2.37
C GLU A 90 3.59 2.92 3.82
N TRP A 91 3.20 1.97 4.67
CA TRP A 91 2.88 2.26 6.06
C TRP A 91 4.14 2.62 6.87
N GLY A 92 5.23 1.88 6.70
CA GLY A 92 6.48 2.13 7.42
C GLY A 92 7.14 3.43 7.01
N VAL A 93 7.39 3.59 5.71
CA VAL A 93 8.09 4.78 5.17
C VAL A 93 7.22 6.02 5.29
N GLY A 94 5.92 5.91 5.02
CA GLY A 94 4.96 7.02 5.11
C GLY A 94 4.75 7.51 6.53
N ALA A 95 4.56 6.60 7.50
CA ALA A 95 4.38 7.00 8.90
C ALA A 95 5.65 7.65 9.47
N SER A 96 6.84 7.11 9.17
CA SER A 96 8.11 7.70 9.60
C SER A 96 8.25 9.12 9.05
N LEU A 97 8.06 9.31 7.74
CA LEU A 97 8.17 10.63 7.11
C LEU A 97 7.17 11.65 7.68
N ALA A 98 5.92 11.23 7.90
CA ALA A 98 4.89 12.09 8.45
C ALA A 98 5.22 12.51 9.90
N LEU A 99 5.68 11.58 10.74
CA LEU A 99 6.00 11.87 12.14
C LEU A 99 7.32 12.64 12.30
N GLU A 100 8.29 12.45 11.41
CA GLU A 100 9.51 13.25 11.34
C GLU A 100 9.21 14.73 11.04
N SER A 101 8.19 14.98 10.20
CA SER A 101 7.77 16.33 9.78
C SER A 101 6.96 17.08 10.85
N VAL A 102 6.58 16.42 11.95
CA VAL A 102 5.70 16.96 12.99
C VAL A 102 6.48 17.18 14.31
N PRO A 103 6.26 18.31 15.02
CA PRO A 103 6.88 18.56 16.32
C PRO A 103 6.55 17.47 17.34
N ILE A 104 7.52 17.11 18.19
CA ILE A 104 7.43 16.00 19.17
C ILE A 104 6.13 16.02 19.97
N ARG A 105 5.70 17.20 20.44
CA ARG A 105 4.47 17.40 21.24
C ARG A 105 3.18 16.92 20.56
N TRP A 106 3.15 16.90 19.23
CA TRP A 106 1.97 16.54 18.43
C TRP A 106 2.05 15.13 17.85
N ARG A 107 3.21 14.46 17.90
CA ARG A 107 3.42 13.16 17.25
C ARG A 107 2.42 12.09 17.69
N GLY A 108 2.00 12.07 18.96
CA GLY A 108 1.01 11.11 19.46
C GLY A 108 -0.39 11.31 18.86
N ILE A 109 -0.81 12.55 18.62
CA ILE A 109 -2.11 12.83 17.97
C ILE A 109 -2.03 12.50 16.48
N PHE A 110 -0.92 12.90 15.83
CA PHE A 110 -0.72 12.62 14.40
C PHE A 110 -0.58 11.11 14.12
N SER A 111 0.07 10.34 14.99
CA SER A 111 0.13 8.88 14.83
C SER A 111 -1.25 8.23 14.96
N GLY A 112 -2.09 8.72 15.90
CA GLY A 112 -3.49 8.31 15.99
C GLY A 112 -4.27 8.62 14.71
N LEU A 113 -4.14 9.84 14.18
CA LEU A 113 -4.79 10.22 12.91
C LEU A 113 -4.32 9.36 11.72
N LEU A 114 -3.03 9.00 11.66
CA LEU A 114 -2.50 8.09 10.65
C LEU A 114 -3.12 6.68 10.78
N GLN A 115 -3.31 6.19 12.01
CA GLN A 115 -3.97 4.92 12.28
C GLN A 115 -5.44 4.94 11.83
N GLU A 116 -6.16 6.04 12.11
CA GLU A 116 -7.56 6.24 11.68
C GLU A 116 -7.73 6.28 10.16
N GLY A 117 -6.64 6.54 9.42
CA GLY A 117 -6.62 6.37 7.96
C GLY A 117 -7.10 4.98 7.51
N TYR A 118 -6.85 3.92 8.29
CA TYR A 118 -7.38 2.58 8.00
C TYR A 118 -8.91 2.52 8.11
N ALA A 119 -9.48 3.10 9.18
CA ALA A 119 -10.92 3.12 9.38
C ALA A 119 -11.62 3.92 8.26
N LEU A 120 -11.06 5.08 7.91
CA LEU A 120 -11.54 5.88 6.79
C LEU A 120 -11.44 5.11 5.47
N GLY A 121 -10.33 4.44 5.20
CA GLY A 121 -10.14 3.60 4.01
C GLY A 121 -11.17 2.47 3.93
N ASN A 122 -11.52 1.85 5.05
CA ASN A 122 -12.55 0.82 5.09
C ASN A 122 -13.95 1.39 4.79
N ILE A 123 -14.29 2.56 5.35
CA ILE A 123 -15.56 3.25 5.04
C ILE A 123 -15.63 3.61 3.55
N LEU A 124 -14.55 4.14 2.98
CA LEU A 124 -14.48 4.45 1.55
C LEU A 124 -14.64 3.19 0.69
N ALA A 125 -14.04 2.06 1.09
CA ALA A 125 -14.23 0.78 0.41
C ALA A 125 -15.68 0.28 0.49
N ALA A 126 -16.36 0.45 1.63
CA ALA A 126 -17.76 0.10 1.79
C ALA A 126 -18.67 0.95 0.90
N VAL A 127 -18.42 2.27 0.82
CA VAL A 127 -19.14 3.19 -0.06
C VAL A 127 -18.90 2.83 -1.53
N ALA A 128 -17.65 2.54 -1.91
CA ALA A 128 -17.32 2.09 -3.26
C ALA A 128 -18.05 0.78 -3.60
N TYR A 129 -18.06 -0.19 -2.68
CA TYR A 129 -18.83 -1.42 -2.84
C TYR A 129 -20.31 -1.11 -3.07
N PHE A 130 -20.96 -0.33 -2.20
CA PHE A 130 -22.39 -0.03 -2.33
C PHE A 130 -22.75 0.69 -3.65
N THR A 131 -21.87 1.55 -4.17
CA THR A 131 -22.17 2.42 -5.32
C THR A 131 -21.72 1.84 -6.67
N ILE A 132 -20.57 1.15 -6.71
CA ILE A 132 -19.92 0.71 -7.96
C ILE A 132 -20.20 -0.77 -8.23
N PHE A 133 -20.18 -1.62 -7.20
CA PHE A 133 -20.37 -3.07 -7.38
C PHE A 133 -21.68 -3.44 -8.09
N PRO A 134 -22.85 -2.85 -7.77
CA PRO A 134 -24.11 -3.25 -8.42
C PRO A 134 -24.17 -2.97 -9.92
N ARG A 135 -23.34 -2.02 -10.42
CA ARG A 135 -23.37 -1.55 -11.81
C ARG A 135 -22.25 -2.15 -12.65
N PHE A 136 -21.06 -2.32 -12.06
CA PHE A 136 -19.84 -2.67 -12.79
C PHE A 136 -19.14 -3.92 -12.24
N GLY A 137 -19.68 -4.52 -11.18
CA GLY A 137 -19.13 -5.72 -10.55
C GLY A 137 -17.86 -5.46 -9.72
N TRP A 138 -17.27 -6.56 -9.24
CA TRP A 138 -16.14 -6.49 -8.32
C TRP A 138 -14.84 -6.00 -8.95
N ARG A 139 -14.61 -6.29 -10.24
CA ARG A 139 -13.39 -5.87 -10.97
C ARG A 139 -13.24 -4.36 -10.99
N ALA A 140 -14.34 -3.63 -11.12
CA ALA A 140 -14.34 -2.17 -11.14
C ALA A 140 -13.87 -1.54 -9.82
N LEU A 141 -14.10 -2.20 -8.68
CA LEU A 141 -13.65 -1.71 -7.38
C LEU A 141 -12.12 -1.70 -7.26
N PHE A 142 -11.43 -2.59 -7.98
CA PHE A 142 -9.96 -2.61 -8.03
C PHE A 142 -9.39 -1.43 -8.83
N PHE A 143 -10.13 -0.88 -9.80
CA PHE A 143 -9.71 0.34 -10.50
C PHE A 143 -9.78 1.59 -9.63
N VAL A 144 -10.73 1.64 -8.69
CA VAL A 144 -10.77 2.71 -7.67
C VAL A 144 -9.55 2.65 -6.76
N GLY A 145 -9.04 1.45 -6.49
CA GLY A 145 -7.79 1.24 -5.79
C GLY A 145 -6.54 1.76 -6.51
N GLY A 146 -6.66 2.18 -7.78
CA GLY A 146 -5.61 2.89 -8.52
C GLY A 146 -5.58 4.41 -8.28
N LEU A 147 -6.63 4.99 -7.69
CA LEU A 147 -6.69 6.43 -7.36
C LEU A 147 -5.54 6.91 -6.46
N PRO A 148 -5.02 6.12 -5.50
CA PRO A 148 -3.85 6.51 -4.72
C PRO A 148 -2.60 6.79 -5.55
N ALA A 149 -2.49 6.29 -6.80
CA ALA A 149 -1.43 6.70 -7.72
C ALA A 149 -1.41 8.23 -7.93
N LEU A 150 -2.57 8.89 -7.87
CA LEU A 150 -2.68 10.34 -7.96
C LEU A 150 -2.10 11.04 -6.72
N LEU A 151 -2.11 10.36 -5.55
CA LEU A 151 -1.42 10.85 -4.35
C LEU A 151 0.10 10.85 -4.55
N SER A 152 0.67 9.94 -5.34
CA SER A 152 2.10 9.99 -5.67
C SER A 152 2.49 11.28 -6.40
N LEU A 153 1.61 11.82 -7.24
CA LEU A 153 1.80 13.11 -7.93
C LEU A 153 1.73 14.28 -6.94
N PHE A 154 0.83 14.21 -5.95
CA PHE A 154 0.76 15.17 -4.86
C PHE A 154 2.01 15.13 -3.96
N ILE A 155 2.47 13.94 -3.61
CA ILE A 155 3.72 13.72 -2.84
C ILE A 155 4.90 14.30 -3.62
N ARG A 156 5.00 14.03 -4.93
CA ARG A 156 6.03 14.63 -5.79
C ARG A 156 5.98 16.15 -5.77
N ALA A 157 4.79 16.74 -5.83
CA ALA A 157 4.63 18.19 -5.96
C ALA A 157 4.85 18.95 -4.64
N LYS A 158 4.43 18.41 -3.49
CA LYS A 158 4.39 19.15 -2.21
C LYS A 158 5.31 18.63 -1.12
N VAL A 159 5.72 17.36 -1.16
CA VAL A 159 6.60 16.80 -0.14
C VAL A 159 8.04 17.10 -0.53
N ARG A 160 8.66 18.06 0.17
CA ARG A 160 10.11 18.27 0.11
C ARG A 160 10.79 17.19 0.93
N GLU A 161 11.97 16.76 0.50
CA GLU A 161 12.78 15.85 1.31
C GLU A 161 13.06 16.49 2.68
N SER A 162 12.94 15.69 3.75
CA SER A 162 13.19 16.16 5.11
C SER A 162 14.63 16.62 5.25
N GLU A 163 14.86 17.83 5.78
CA GLU A 163 16.22 18.36 6.05
C GLU A 163 17.03 17.43 6.96
N ALA A 164 16.36 16.63 7.80
CA ALA A 164 16.99 15.63 8.67
C ALA A 164 17.71 14.51 7.89
N TRP A 165 17.29 14.21 6.66
CA TRP A 165 18.00 13.23 5.82
C TRP A 165 19.31 13.77 5.27
N HIS A 166 19.37 15.06 4.93
CA HIS A 166 20.60 15.68 4.44
C HIS A 166 21.70 15.73 5.50
N SER A 167 21.33 15.84 6.79
CA SER A 167 22.27 15.83 7.92
C SER A 167 22.74 14.44 8.37
N MET A 168 22.02 13.36 8.03
CA MET A 168 22.27 11.99 8.50
C MET A 168 22.42 11.00 7.33
N ARG A 169 23.00 11.42 6.20
CA ARG A 169 23.35 10.49 5.11
C ARG A 169 24.31 9.43 5.65
N THR A 170 23.80 8.23 5.84
CA THR A 170 24.60 7.07 6.17
C THR A 170 25.45 6.69 4.96
N ASP A 171 26.77 6.83 5.06
CA ASP A 171 27.68 6.40 4.00
C ASP A 171 27.84 4.88 4.05
N TRP A 172 27.11 4.18 3.18
CA TRP A 172 27.13 2.72 3.08
C TRP A 172 28.49 2.17 2.63
N GLY A 173 29.39 3.02 2.10
CA GLY A 173 30.77 2.63 1.79
C GLY A 173 31.59 2.27 3.05
N THR A 174 31.22 2.82 4.21
CA THR A 174 31.94 2.58 5.48
C THR A 174 31.44 1.34 6.23
N TYR A 175 30.18 0.92 6.01
CA TYR A 175 29.60 -0.25 6.69
C TYR A 175 30.23 -1.59 6.28
N TRP A 176 30.71 -1.68 5.04
CA TRP A 176 31.40 -2.88 4.53
C TRP A 176 32.92 -2.81 4.70
N ALA A 177 33.44 -1.73 5.31
CA ALA A 177 34.85 -1.47 5.51
C ALA A 177 35.34 -1.81 6.93
N ILE A 178 34.48 -2.37 7.78
CA ILE A 178 34.77 -2.90 9.13
C ILE A 178 34.44 -4.40 9.11
#